data_AF-A0A6P0HW12-F1
#
_entry.id   AF-A0A6P0HW12-F1
#
_cell.length_a   1.000
_cell.length_b   1.000
_cell.length_c   1.000
_cell.angle_alpha   90.00
_cell.angle_beta   90.00
_cell.angle_gamma   90.00
#
_symmetry.space_group_name_H-M   'P 1'
#
loop_
_entity.id
_entity.type
_entity.pdbx_description
1 polymer ?
#
loop_
_entity_poly.entity_id
_entity_poly.type
_entity_poly.pdbx_seq_one_letter_code
_entity_poly.pdbx_strand_id
1 'polypeptide(L)'
;MSGILKINITESEEVLKKLFLDQKTTKHRERVQILYLLVTHQAETIGHLAALTGRHRVTISRWLSQYRQGGLENLLTIWYKLYFFPVS
;
A
#
# COMPACT_ATOMS: atom_id res chain seq x y z
N MET A 1 -3.40 18.77 -1.73
CA MET A 1 -1.99 18.82 -1.29
C MET A 1 -1.27 17.58 -1.84
N SER A 2 -0.46 17.74 -2.88
CA SER A 2 0.31 16.67 -3.52
C SER A 2 1.74 16.68 -3.00
N GLY A 3 1.92 16.26 -1.74
CA GLY A 3 3.26 15.96 -1.24
C GLY A 3 3.75 14.66 -1.89
N ILE A 4 4.95 14.68 -2.46
CA ILE A 4 5.62 13.48 -2.95
C ILE A 4 5.74 12.48 -1.79
N LEU A 5 5.35 11.23 -2.01
CA LEU A 5 5.42 10.18 -1.01
C LEU A 5 6.88 9.76 -0.79
N LYS A 6 7.51 10.28 0.26
CA LYS A 6 8.80 9.79 0.75
C LYS A 6 8.57 8.56 1.63
N ILE A 7 8.60 7.37 1.04
CA ILE A 7 8.55 6.09 1.75
C ILE A 7 9.77 5.27 1.35
N ASN A 8 10.49 4.74 2.34
CA ASN A 8 11.65 3.89 2.09
C ASN A 8 11.16 2.45 1.98
N ILE A 9 11.06 1.95 0.75
CA ILE A 9 10.67 0.56 0.50
C ILE A 9 11.94 -0.26 0.40
N THR A 10 12.08 -1.25 1.27
CA THR A 10 13.29 -2.09 1.37
C THR A 10 13.30 -3.24 0.36
N GLU A 11 12.13 -3.61 -0.16
CA GLU A 11 11.99 -4.70 -1.12
C GLU A 11 12.25 -4.24 -2.55
N SER A 12 12.90 -5.11 -3.33
CA SER A 12 13.12 -4.88 -4.76
C SER A 12 11.86 -5.15 -5.58
N GLU A 13 11.86 -4.68 -6.82
CA GLU A 13 10.78 -4.92 -7.78
C GLU A 13 10.47 -6.41 -7.94
N GLU A 14 11.50 -7.26 -8.05
CA GLU A 14 11.36 -8.69 -8.26
C GLU A 14 10.72 -9.38 -7.05
N VAL A 15 11.06 -8.95 -5.83
CA VAL A 15 10.47 -9.47 -4.60
C VAL A 15 9.00 -9.13 -4.54
N LEU A 16 8.63 -7.87 -4.83
CA LEU A 16 7.24 -7.42 -4.85
C LEU A 16 6.44 -8.12 -5.95
N LYS A 17 7.04 -8.35 -7.12
CA LYS A 17 6.41 -9.09 -8.22
C LYS A 17 6.13 -10.55 -7.85
N LYS A 18 7.09 -11.23 -7.21
CA LYS A 18 6.90 -12.60 -6.70
C LYS A 18 5.81 -12.64 -5.63
N LEU A 19 5.85 -11.72 -4.66
CA LEU A 19 4.82 -11.60 -3.63
C LEU A 19 3.44 -11.37 -4.26
N PHE A 20 3.33 -10.50 -5.25
CA PHE A 20 2.08 -10.21 -5.94
C PHE A 20 1.47 -11.47 -6.58
N LEU A 21 2.31 -12.33 -7.18
CA LEU A 21 1.87 -13.60 -7.76
C LEU A 21 1.48 -14.65 -6.70
N ASP A 22 2.17 -14.65 -5.56
CA ASP A 22 1.95 -15.62 -4.47
C ASP A 22 0.67 -15.30 -3.65
N GLN A 23 0.24 -14.04 -3.62
CA GLN A 23 -0.94 -13.63 -2.86
C GLN A 23 -2.24 -14.25 -3.39
N LYS A 24 -2.87 -15.07 -2.54
CA LYS A 24 -4.16 -15.73 -2.83
C LYS A 24 -5.36 -14.78 -2.79
N THR A 25 -5.29 -13.73 -1.96
CA THR A 25 -6.42 -12.80 -1.78
C THR A 25 -6.24 -11.52 -2.60
N THR A 26 -7.34 -11.04 -3.18
CA THR A 26 -7.36 -9.77 -3.93
C THR A 26 -6.92 -8.59 -3.08
N LYS A 27 -7.26 -8.58 -1.78
CA LYS A 27 -6.85 -7.50 -0.86
C LYS A 27 -5.34 -7.45 -0.66
N HIS A 28 -4.68 -8.59 -0.47
CA HIS A 28 -3.22 -8.60 -0.35
C HIS A 28 -2.54 -8.22 -1.66
N ARG A 29 -3.07 -8.68 -2.80
CA ARG A 29 -2.55 -8.28 -4.12
C ARG A 29 -2.55 -6.77 -4.31
N GLU A 30 -3.65 -6.10 -4.00
CA GLU A 30 -3.74 -4.63 -4.11
C GLU A 30 -2.74 -3.91 -3.20
N ARG A 31 -2.52 -4.43 -1.99
CA ARG A 31 -1.54 -3.84 -1.05
C ARG A 31 -0.12 -3.96 -1.59
N VAL A 32 0.25 -5.12 -2.12
CA VAL A 32 1.57 -5.33 -2.74
C VAL A 32 1.71 -4.51 -4.02
N GLN A 33 0.65 -4.41 -4.83
CA GLN A 33 0.64 -3.60 -6.05
C GLN A 33 0.99 -2.14 -5.79
N ILE A 34 0.55 -1.56 -4.68
CA ILE A 34 0.85 -0.17 -4.34
C ILE A 34 2.32 0.05 -4.05
N LEU A 35 2.96 -0.90 -3.35
CA LEU A 35 4.41 -0.87 -3.14
C LEU A 35 5.16 -1.02 -4.47
N TYR A 36 4.70 -1.94 -5.32
CA TYR A 36 5.28 -2.17 -6.64
C TYR A 36 5.25 -0.90 -7.50
N LEU A 37 4.12 -0.18 -7.54
CA LEU A 37 3.99 1.09 -8.27
C LEU A 37 4.91 2.19 -7.74
N LEU A 38 5.20 2.18 -6.44
CA LEU A 38 6.14 3.13 -5.82
C LEU A 38 7.59 2.80 -6.16
N VAL A 39 7.99 1.52 -6.06
CA VAL A 39 9.36 1.06 -6.39
C VAL A 39 9.68 1.23 -7.87
N THR A 40 8.70 0.98 -8.74
CA THR A 40 8.85 1.16 -10.20
C THR A 40 8.67 2.62 -10.65
N HIS A 41 8.53 3.57 -9.71
CA HIS A 41 8.28 4.99 -9.97
C HIS A 41 7.06 5.28 -10.86
N GLN A 42 6.14 4.33 -11.01
CA GLN A 42 4.91 4.52 -11.78
C GLN A 42 3.92 5.44 -11.06
N ALA A 43 4.01 5.53 -9.73
CA ALA A 43 3.23 6.48 -8.95
C ALA A 43 4.00 7.04 -7.76
N GLU A 44 4.01 8.36 -7.63
CA GLU A 44 4.76 9.07 -6.58
C GLU A 44 3.87 9.74 -5.53
N THR A 45 2.55 9.68 -5.70
CA THR A 45 1.58 10.35 -4.80
C THR A 45 0.42 9.45 -4.46
N ILE A 46 -0.20 9.68 -3.29
CA ILE A 46 -1.42 8.97 -2.87
C ILE A 46 -2.54 9.15 -3.89
N GLY A 47 -2.63 10.35 -4.48
CA GLY A 47 -3.63 10.66 -5.51
C GLY A 47 -3.42 9.85 -6.78
N HIS A 48 -2.18 9.68 -7.23
CA HIS A 48 -1.86 8.88 -8.41
C HIS A 48 -2.11 7.39 -8.15
N LEU A 49 -1.70 6.88 -6.99
CA LEU A 49 -2.00 5.51 -6.57
C LEU A 49 -3.51 5.23 -6.50
N ALA A 50 -4.30 6.20 -6.01
CA ALA A 50 -5.76 6.08 -5.97
C ALA A 50 -6.38 5.98 -7.36
N ALA A 51 -5.87 6.77 -8.31
CA ALA A 51 -6.33 6.72 -9.69
C ALA A 51 -5.99 5.38 -10.36
N LEU A 52 -4.78 4.85 -10.16
CA LEU A 52 -4.35 3.59 -10.77
C LEU A 52 -5.02 2.35 -10.16
N THR A 53 -5.26 2.36 -8.85
CA THR A 53 -5.81 1.19 -8.14
C THR A 53 -7.33 1.23 -7.97
N GLY A 54 -7.97 2.36 -8.30
CA GLY A 54 -9.40 2.59 -8.02
C GLY A 54 -9.74 2.62 -6.53
N ARG A 55 -8.73 2.71 -5.64
CA ARG A 55 -8.93 2.74 -4.18
C ARG A 55 -8.97 4.16 -3.65
N HIS A 56 -9.74 4.35 -2.58
CA HIS A 56 -9.82 5.65 -1.92
C HIS A 56 -8.46 6.06 -1.33
N ARG A 57 -8.12 7.35 -1.43
CA ARG A 57 -6.84 7.92 -0.94
C ARG A 57 -6.57 7.61 0.53
N VAL A 58 -7.61 7.63 1.37
CA VAL A 58 -7.51 7.29 2.81
C VAL A 58 -7.08 5.84 3.02
N THR A 59 -7.56 4.92 2.20
CA THR A 59 -7.18 3.50 2.26
C THR A 59 -5.71 3.31 1.94
N ILE A 60 -5.23 3.98 0.88
CA ILE A 60 -3.82 3.95 0.49
C ILE A 60 -2.95 4.57 1.57
N SER A 61 -3.33 5.74 2.09
CA SER A 61 -2.61 6.40 3.20
C SER A 61 -2.47 5.48 4.41
N ARG A 62 -3.56 4.79 4.77
CA ARG A 62 -3.55 3.81 5.86
C ARG A 62 -2.60 2.65 5.58
N TRP A 63 -2.65 2.05 4.40
CA TRP A 63 -1.76 0.94 4.03
C TRP A 63 -0.29 1.35 4.06
N LEU A 64 0.05 2.53 3.53
CA LEU A 64 1.40 3.06 3.59
C LEU A 64 1.85 3.34 5.04
N SER A 65 0.93 3.77 5.91
CA SER A 65 1.21 3.95 7.33
C SER A 65 1.50 2.61 8.03
N GLN A 66 0.74 1.56 7.71
CA GLN A 66 0.99 0.20 8.23
C GLN A 66 2.34 -0.33 7.78
N TYR A 67 2.69 -0.13 6.51
CA TYR A 67 4.00 -0.50 5.99
C TYR A 67 5.13 0.26 6.71
N ARG A 68 4.99 1.57 6.96
CA ARG A 68 5.99 2.33 7.73
C ARG A 68 6.20 1.80 9.15
N GLN A 69 5.18 1.21 9.76
CA GLN A 69 5.23 0.76 11.15
C GLN A 69 5.85 -0.64 11.30
N GLY A 70 5.75 -1.51 10.30
CA GLY A 70 6.30 -2.87 10.40
C GLY A 70 6.40 -3.61 9.06
N GLY A 71 6.69 -2.88 8.00
CA GLY A 71 6.98 -3.41 6.67
C GLY A 71 5.83 -4.24 6.08
N LEU A 72 6.22 -5.25 5.30
CA LEU A 72 5.29 -6.16 4.63
C LEU A 72 4.41 -6.95 5.60
N GLU A 73 4.92 -7.34 6.77
CA GLU A 73 4.13 -8.11 7.75
C GLU A 73 2.91 -7.31 8.22
N ASN A 74 3.11 -6.06 8.63
CA ASN A 74 2.02 -5.17 9.03
C ASN A 74 1.13 -4.77 7.86
N LEU A 75 1.71 -4.60 6.66
CA LEU A 75 0.94 -4.31 5.46
C LEU A 75 0.04 -5.48 5.08
N LEU A 76 0.51 -6.73 5.17
CA LEU A 76 -0.25 -7.91 4.80
C LEU A 76 -1.13 -8.44 5.94
N THR A 77 -0.99 -7.90 7.15
CA THR A 77 -1.89 -8.24 8.25
C THR A 77 -3.33 -7.74 7.96
N ILE A 78 -4.27 -8.66 7.87
CA ILE A 78 -5.70 -8.34 7.78
C ILE A 78 -6.20 -8.05 9.19
N TRP A 79 -6.19 -6.78 9.58
CA TRP A 79 -6.96 -6.33 10.73
C TRP A 79 -8.45 -6.41 10.36
N TYR A 80 -9.11 -7.50 10.74
CA TYR A 80 -10.57 -7.57 10.72
C TYR A 80 -11.11 -6.51 11.70
N LYS A 81 -11.46 -5.35 11.15
CA LYS A 81 -12.60 -4.52 11.60
C LYS A 81 -12.62 -4.17 13.10
N LEU A 82 -11.73 -3.29 13.60
CA LEU A 82 -11.92 -2.68 14.93
C LEU A 82 -11.55 -1.19 15.11
N TYR A 83 -11.30 -0.44 14.03
CA TYR A 83 -11.22 1.02 14.15
C TYR A 83 -12.03 1.69 13.05
N PHE A 84 -13.35 1.67 13.27
CA PHE A 84 -14.21 2.79 12.95
C PHE A 84 -13.76 3.91 13.90
N PHE A 85 -12.94 4.86 13.43
CA PHE A 85 -12.74 6.10 14.18
C PHE A 85 -14.03 6.92 14.00
N PRO A 86 -14.79 7.23 15.08
CA PRO A 86 -15.76 8.30 15.01
C PRO A 86 -14.97 9.60 14.83
N VAL A 87 -15.37 10.38 13.83
CA VAL A 87 -14.89 11.76 13.70
C VAL A 87 -15.42 12.51 14.92
N SER A 88 -14.51 13.10 15.71
CA SER A 88 -14.85 14.03 16.80
C SER A 88 -15.15 15.41 16.23
#